data_AF-A0A968FZI4-F1
#
_entry.id   AF-A0A968FZI4-F1
#
_cell.length_a   1.000
_cell.length_b   1.000
_cell.length_c   1.000
_cell.angle_alpha   90.00
_cell.angle_beta   90.00
_cell.angle_gamma   90.00
#
_symmetry.space_group_name_H-M   'P 1'
#
loop_
_entity.id
_entity.type
_entity.pdbx_description
1 polymer ?
#
loop_
_entity_poly.entity_id
_entity_poly.type
_entity_poly.pdbx_seq_one_letter_code
_entity_poly.pdbx_strand_id
1 'polypeptide(L)' 'VCWAREGEEYQAGQRFGLIRFGSRVDLLVPEKTRLMVTRGQHVKGGSSI' A
#
# COMPACT_ATOMS: atom_id res chain seq x y z
N VAL A 1 0.07 9.31 5.63
CA VAL A 1 1.02 10.39 5.98
C VAL A 1 2.15 10.31 4.99
N CYS A 2 2.37 11.39 4.25
CA CYS A 2 3.50 11.49 3.32
C CYS A 2 4.49 12.49 3.93
N TRP A 3 5.73 12.07 4.13
CA TRP A 3 6.81 12.96 4.57
C TRP A 3 7.75 13.32 3.41
N ALA A 4 7.57 12.64 2.27
CA ALA A 4 8.47 12.78 1.14
C ALA A 4 8.45 14.17 0.54
N ARG A 5 9.61 14.62 0.07
CA ARG A 5 9.80 15.92 -0.57
C ARG A 5 10.41 15.76 -1.95
N GLU A 6 10.09 16.69 -2.82
CA GLU A 6 10.65 16.73 -4.17
C GLU A 6 12.17 16.93 -4.12
N GLY A 7 12.90 16.17 -4.94
CA GLY A 7 14.36 16.20 -4.99
C GLY A 7 15.08 15.46 -3.85
N GLU A 8 14.34 14.85 -2.91
CA GLU A 8 14.93 14.11 -1.79
C GLU A 8 15.28 12.67 -2.22
N GLU A 9 16.50 12.24 -1.94
CA GLU A 9 16.96 10.87 -2.20
C GLU A 9 16.69 9.94 -1.01
N TYR A 10 16.29 8.70 -1.29
CA TYR A 10 16.00 7.68 -0.26
C TYR A 10 16.82 6.43 -0.49
N GLN A 11 17.33 5.87 0.60
CA GLN A 11 18.03 4.59 0.59
C GLN A 11 17.05 3.41 0.62
N ALA A 12 17.50 2.23 0.18
CA ALA A 12 16.70 1.02 0.27
C ALA A 12 16.28 0.74 1.72
N GLY A 13 14.98 0.53 1.95
CA GLY A 13 14.40 0.31 3.28
C GLY A 13 14.10 1.59 4.08
N GLN A 14 14.47 2.77 3.57
CA GLN A 14 14.14 4.03 4.22
C GLN A 14 12.64 4.32 4.11
N ARG A 15 12.02 4.70 5.23
CA ARG A 15 10.61 5.10 5.28
C ARG A 15 10.47 6.55 4.83
N PHE A 16 9.59 6.79 3.84
CA PHE A 16 9.25 8.13 3.35
C PHE A 16 7.77 8.49 3.60
N GLY A 17 6.99 7.54 4.12
CA GLY A 17 5.58 7.71 4.42
C GLY A 17 5.01 6.56 5.25
N LEU A 18 3.75 6.70 5.64
CA LEU A 18 2.99 5.69 6.37
C LEU A 18 1.51 5.78 6.05
N ILE A 19 0.90 4.67 5.64
CA ILE A 19 -0.55 4.52 5.59
C ILE A 19 -1.06 4.20 6.99
N ARG A 20 -1.97 5.01 7.53
CA ARG A 20 -2.49 4.85 8.91
C ARG A 20 -3.58 3.79 8.95
N PHE A 21 -3.73 3.11 10.09
CA PHE A 21 -4.91 2.28 10.34
C PHE A 21 -6.20 3.08 10.15
N GLY A 22 -7.20 2.46 9.54
CA GLY A 22 -8.46 3.12 9.13
C GLY A 22 -8.38 3.92 7.84
N SER A 23 -7.20 4.03 7.20
CA SER A 23 -7.12 4.60 5.84
C SER A 23 -7.74 3.63 4.84
N ARG A 24 -8.48 4.18 3.87
CA ARG A 24 -8.94 3.45 2.68
C ARG A 24 -7.95 3.68 1.54
N VAL A 25 -7.66 2.63 0.78
CA VAL A 25 -6.87 2.69 -0.46
C VAL A 25 -7.75 2.15 -1.58
N ASP A 26 -7.88 2.92 -2.65
CA ASP A 26 -8.48 2.43 -3.89
C ASP A 26 -7.34 1.90 -4.79
N LEU A 27 -7.52 0.70 -5.34
CA LEU A 27 -6.56 0.04 -6.21
C LEU A 27 -7.08 0.07 -7.65
N LEU A 28 -6.32 0.70 -8.54
CA LEU A 28 -6.56 0.63 -9.98
C LEU A 28 -5.69 -0.50 -10.54
N VAL A 29 -6.33 -1.52 -11.09
CA VAL A 29 -5.66 -2.71 -11.65
C VAL A 29 -6.16 -2.97 -13.07
N PRO A 30 -5.38 -3.63 -13.93
CA PRO A 30 -5.85 -4.07 -15.24
C PRO A 30 -7.13 -4.91 -15.14
N GLU A 31 -7.99 -4.82 -16.14
CA GLU A 31 -9.29 -5.49 -16.18
C GLU A 31 -9.20 -7.02 -15.98
N LYS A 32 -8.13 -7.64 -16.47
CA LYS A 32 -7.90 -9.10 -16.38
C LYS A 32 -7.23 -9.55 -15.08
N THR A 33 -7.11 -8.67 -14.09
CA THR A 33 -6.51 -9.01 -12.80
C THR A 33 -7.38 -9.99 -12.02
N ARG A 34 -6.80 -11.12 -11.62
CA ARG A 34 -7.50 -12.07 -10.73
C ARG A 34 -7.38 -11.60 -9.29
N LEU A 35 -8.51 -11.28 -8.66
CA LEU A 35 -8.56 -10.99 -7.23
C LEU A 35 -8.51 -12.30 -6.43
N MET A 36 -7.58 -12.39 -5.49
CA MET A 36 -7.42 -13.52 -4.56
C MET A 36 -7.98 -13.23 -3.16
N VAL A 37 -8.86 -12.24 -3.06
CA VAL A 37 -9.48 -11.81 -1.80
C VAL A 37 -10.99 -11.72 -1.93
N THR A 38 -11.69 -11.84 -0.82
CA THR A 38 -13.15 -11.71 -0.75
C THR A 38 -13.58 -10.53 0.12
N ARG A 39 -14.82 -10.07 -0.05
CA ARG A 39 -15.37 -8.94 0.73
C ARG A 39 -15.38 -9.30 2.22
N GLY A 40 -14.81 -8.43 3.05
CA GLY A 40 -14.73 -8.62 4.51
C GLY A 40 -13.54 -9.48 4.97
N GLN A 41 -12.70 -9.96 4.06
CA GLN A 41 -11.47 -10.66 4.42
C GLN A 41 -10.50 -9.68 5.10
N HIS A 42 -10.07 -10.00 6.32
CA HIS A 42 -9.00 -9.29 6.99
C HIS A 42 -7.64 -9.70 6.42
N VAL A 43 -6.83 -8.71 6.06
CA VAL A 43 -5.47 -8.89 5.53
C VAL A 43 -4.48 -8.11 6.41
N LYS A 44 -3.23 -8.56 6.45
CA LYS A 44 -2.16 -7.90 7.21
C LYS A 44 -1.07 -7.44 6.25
N GLY A 45 -0.75 -6.14 6.26
CA GLY A 45 0.33 -5.61 5.42
C GLY A 45 1.65 -6.32 5.69
N GLY A 46 2.34 -6.74 4.64
CA GLY A 46 3.60 -7.49 4.75
C GLY A 46 3.45 -8.98 5.07
N SER A 47 2.23 -9.51 5.16
CA SER A 47 2.00 -10.96 5.29
C SER A 47 0.71 -11.35 4.56
N SER A 48 0.86 -12.15 3.50
CA SER A 48 -0.11 -12.49 2.44
C SER A 48 -0.07 -11.45 1.30
N ILE A 49 0.36 -11.74 0.07
CA ILE A 49 0.43 -12.99 -0.72
C ILE A 49 1.89 -13.45 -0.90
#